data_AF-A0A9W4MHX3-F1
#
_entry.id   AF-A0A9W4MHX3-F1
#
_cell.length_a   1.000
_cell.length_b   1.000
_cell.length_c   1.000
_cell.angle_alpha   90.00
_cell.angle_beta   90.00
_cell.angle_gamma   90.00
#
_symmetry.space_group_name_H-M   'P 1'
#
loop_
_entity.id
_entity.type
_entity.pdbx_description
1 polymer ?
#
loop_
_entity_poly.entity_id
_entity_poly.type
_entity_poly.pdbx_seq_one_letter_code
_entity_poly.pdbx_strand_id
1 'polypeptide(L)'
;MVGVSMAAFAAVSVWAFADLGSDTRFLSLWLPMGLIGGASFGAALTALSTAAARSLPPQQFASGVGMTTTARQLGGSLGVAATASVLAAHGVAGPQAYRDVFLTCGLVAAVAALAGLAMARTLVKES
;
A
#
# COMPACT_ATOMS: atom_id res chain seq x y z
N MET A 1 3.82 -10.24 8.78
CA MET A 1 4.48 -8.92 8.58
C MET A 1 3.72 -8.05 7.58
N VAL A 2 3.47 -8.51 6.35
CA VAL A 2 2.72 -7.75 5.31
C VAL A 2 1.38 -7.20 5.82
N GLY A 3 0.60 -8.01 6.54
CA GLY A 3 -0.69 -7.56 7.10
C GLY A 3 -0.57 -6.36 8.05
N VAL A 4 0.44 -6.36 8.92
CA VAL A 4 0.69 -5.29 9.91
C VAL A 4 1.16 -4.02 9.22
N SER A 5 2.09 -4.13 8.27
CA SER A 5 2.63 -2.98 7.56
C SER A 5 1.59 -2.31 6.64
N MET A 6 0.70 -3.10 6.02
CA MET A 6 -0.42 -2.54 5.24
C MET A 6 -1.50 -1.91 6.12
N ALA A 7 -1.74 -2.45 7.33
CA ALA A 7 -2.63 -1.80 8.30
C ALA A 7 -2.08 -0.44 8.75
N ALA A 8 -0.76 -0.35 8.99
CA ALA A 8 -0.09 0.92 9.31
C ALA A 8 -0.20 1.93 8.16
N PHE A 9 -0.01 1.48 6.91
CA PHE A 9 -0.19 2.35 5.73
C PHE A 9 -1.65 2.83 5.60
N ALA A 10 -2.63 1.96 5.85
CA ALA A 10 -4.04 2.34 5.87
C ALA A 10 -4.34 3.39 6.94
N ALA A 11 -3.77 3.26 8.15
CA ALA A 11 -3.94 4.23 9.23
C ALA A 11 -3.36 5.61 8.85
N VAL A 12 -2.17 5.66 8.24
CA VAL A 12 -1.58 6.92 7.74
C VAL A 12 -2.45 7.54 6.65
N SER A 13 -3.03 6.72 5.79
CA SER A 13 -3.92 7.19 4.71
C SER A 13 -5.23 7.79 5.25
N VAL A 14 -5.79 7.21 6.32
CA VAL A 14 -6.94 7.77 7.03
C VAL A 14 -6.58 9.07 7.74
N TRP A 15 -5.39 9.14 8.37
CA TRP A 15 -4.90 10.38 8.95
C TRP A 15 -4.76 11.49 7.89
N ALA A 16 -4.21 11.16 6.73
CA ALA A 16 -4.10 12.08 5.60
C ALA A 16 -5.48 12.57 5.14
N PHE A 17 -6.47 11.68 5.00
CA PHE A 17 -7.85 12.06 4.66
C PHE A 17 -8.45 13.06 5.66
N ALA A 18 -8.21 12.85 6.96
CA ALA A 18 -8.77 13.69 8.02
C ALA A 18 -8.11 15.08 8.12
N ASP A 19 -6.80 15.16 7.89
CA ASP A 19 -6.00 16.36 8.23
C ASP A 19 -5.52 17.17 7.00
N LEU A 20 -5.68 16.64 5.77
CA LEU A 20 -5.35 17.41 4.55
C LEU A 20 -6.25 18.64 4.45
N GLY A 21 -5.66 19.83 4.41
CA GLY A 21 -6.35 21.10 4.16
C GLY A 21 -5.75 21.84 2.97
N SER A 22 -6.15 23.10 2.80
CA SER A 22 -5.52 24.02 1.84
C SER A 22 -4.21 24.64 2.34
N ASP A 23 -3.85 24.40 3.60
CA ASP A 23 -2.69 25.04 4.25
C ASP A 23 -1.36 24.34 3.96
N THR A 24 -0.30 25.13 3.85
CA THR A 24 1.07 24.62 3.62
C THR A 24 1.69 24.10 4.91
N ARG A 25 1.36 22.85 5.28
CA ARG A 25 1.88 22.17 6.49
C ARG A 25 2.92 21.10 6.16
N PHE A 26 4.08 21.48 5.64
CA PHE A 26 5.09 20.48 5.24
C PHE A 26 5.65 19.68 6.42
N LEU A 27 6.26 20.36 7.41
CA LEU A 27 6.96 19.70 8.51
C LEU A 27 6.02 18.98 9.48
N SER A 28 4.82 19.51 9.71
CA SER A 28 3.87 18.97 10.70
C SER A 28 2.93 17.91 10.16
N LEU A 29 2.77 17.81 8.83
CA LEU A 29 1.84 16.87 8.20
C LEU A 29 2.55 16.03 7.13
N TRP A 30 3.08 16.65 6.09
CA TRP A 30 3.65 15.92 4.95
C TRP A 30 4.89 15.08 5.29
N LEU A 31 5.84 15.65 6.05
CA LEU A 31 7.06 14.94 6.45
C LEU A 31 6.76 13.71 7.33
N PRO A 32 6.04 13.83 8.47
CA PRO A 32 5.73 12.68 9.30
C PRO A 32 4.84 11.66 8.57
N MET A 33 3.84 12.11 7.80
CA MET A 33 3.02 11.22 6.98
C MET A 33 3.86 10.46 5.95
N GLY A 34 4.76 11.13 5.24
CA GLY A 34 5.65 10.53 4.26
C GLY A 34 6.62 9.52 4.88
N LEU A 35 7.17 9.83 6.06
CA LEU A 35 8.06 8.92 6.78
C LEU A 35 7.32 7.66 7.24
N ILE A 36 6.17 7.79 7.89
CA ILE A 36 5.42 6.64 8.41
C ILE A 36 4.84 5.84 7.23
N GLY A 37 4.26 6.50 6.23
CA GLY A 37 3.74 5.88 5.03
C GLY A 37 4.83 5.14 4.24
N GLY A 38 5.96 5.80 4.00
CA GLY A 38 7.11 5.22 3.30
C GLY A 38 7.72 4.04 4.05
N ALA A 39 7.92 4.15 5.37
CA ALA A 39 8.42 3.05 6.19
C ALA A 39 7.46 1.85 6.18
N SER A 40 6.16 2.10 6.31
CA SER A 40 5.12 1.06 6.27
C SER A 40 5.10 0.35 4.92
N PHE A 41 5.11 1.10 3.82
CA PHE A 41 5.09 0.54 2.48
C PHE A 41 6.40 -0.21 2.16
N GLY A 42 7.55 0.35 2.51
CA GLY A 42 8.86 -0.29 2.35
C GLY A 42 8.96 -1.60 3.13
N ALA A 43 8.45 -1.64 4.36
CA ALA A 43 8.40 -2.87 5.14
C ALA A 43 7.54 -3.95 4.49
N ALA A 44 6.40 -3.59 3.89
CA ALA A 44 5.58 -4.54 3.12
C ALA A 44 6.34 -5.08 1.89
N LEU A 45 7.01 -4.22 1.12
CA LEU A 45 7.75 -4.62 -0.08
C LEU A 45 8.92 -5.56 0.25
N THR A 46 9.65 -5.26 1.31
CA THR A 46 10.73 -6.12 1.83
C THR A 46 10.17 -7.46 2.29
N ALA A 47 9.11 -7.46 3.11
CA ALA A 47 8.50 -8.68 3.61
C ALA A 47 7.97 -9.58 2.47
N LEU A 48 7.37 -8.99 1.43
CA LEU A 48 6.88 -9.72 0.26
C LEU A 48 8.02 -10.32 -0.56
N SER A 49 9.11 -9.57 -0.75
CA SER A 49 10.30 -10.05 -1.47
C SER A 49 10.97 -11.20 -0.72
N THR A 50 11.11 -11.09 0.61
CA THR A 50 11.64 -12.17 1.45
C THR A 50 10.72 -13.39 1.47
N ALA A 51 9.40 -13.21 1.43
CA ALA A 51 8.45 -14.32 1.33
C ALA A 51 8.59 -15.04 -0.02
N ALA A 52 8.55 -14.31 -1.14
CA ALA A 52 8.71 -14.88 -2.48
C ALA A 52 10.03 -15.66 -2.62
N ALA A 53 11.12 -15.13 -2.05
CA ALA A 53 12.42 -15.77 -2.07
C ALA A 53 12.48 -17.08 -1.26
N ARG A 54 11.73 -17.18 -0.15
CA ARG A 54 11.71 -18.37 0.73
C ARG A 54 10.68 -19.42 0.34
N SER A 55 9.65 -19.05 -0.41
CA SER A 55 8.53 -19.94 -0.76
C SER A 55 8.80 -20.85 -1.96
N LEU A 56 9.96 -20.74 -2.64
CA LEU A 56 10.23 -21.45 -3.88
C LEU A 56 11.57 -22.21 -3.86
N PRO A 57 11.63 -23.41 -4.46
CA PRO A 57 12.88 -24.10 -4.72
C PRO A 57 13.79 -23.28 -5.65
N PRO A 58 15.13 -23.44 -5.59
CA PRO A 58 16.08 -22.70 -6.40
C PRO A 58 15.77 -22.71 -7.92
N GLN A 59 15.27 -23.84 -8.42
CA GLN A 59 14.93 -24.04 -9.84
C GLN A 59 13.73 -23.18 -10.29
N GLN A 60 12.85 -22.78 -9.38
CA GLN A 60 11.66 -21.98 -9.67
C GLN A 60 11.79 -20.52 -9.24
N PHE A 61 12.90 -20.16 -8.59
CA PHE A 61 13.14 -18.82 -8.06
C PHE A 61 13.01 -17.73 -9.14
N ALA A 62 13.62 -17.93 -10.31
CA ALA A 62 13.55 -16.98 -11.42
C ALA A 62 12.11 -16.74 -11.90
N SER A 63 11.32 -17.81 -12.03
CA SER A 63 9.91 -17.72 -12.41
C SER A 63 9.09 -17.00 -11.34
N GLY A 64 9.31 -17.31 -10.06
CA GLY A 64 8.65 -16.64 -8.93
C GLY A 64 8.93 -15.15 -8.80
N VAL A 65 10.20 -14.76 -8.98
CA VAL A 65 10.60 -13.35 -9.00
C VAL A 65 9.96 -12.64 -10.20
N GLY A 66 9.91 -13.31 -11.37
CA GLY A 66 9.21 -12.82 -12.55
C GLY A 66 7.72 -12.57 -12.28
N MET A 67 7.00 -13.55 -11.73
CA MET A 67 5.59 -13.42 -11.36
C MET A 67 5.36 -12.29 -10.34
N THR A 68 6.22 -12.17 -9.33
CA THR A 68 6.12 -11.11 -8.31
C THR A 68 6.34 -9.72 -8.93
N THR A 69 7.21 -9.62 -9.93
CA THR A 69 7.44 -8.38 -10.67
C THR A 69 6.25 -8.04 -11.57
N THR A 70 5.76 -9.00 -12.34
CA THR A 70 4.57 -8.80 -13.19
C THR A 70 3.36 -8.39 -12.37
N ALA A 71 3.11 -9.04 -11.24
CA ALA A 71 2.03 -8.67 -10.33
C ALA A 71 2.17 -7.23 -9.82
N ARG A 72 3.40 -6.80 -9.48
CA ARG A 72 3.67 -5.41 -9.10
C ARG A 72 3.43 -4.43 -10.23
N GLN A 73 3.83 -4.75 -11.46
CA GLN A 73 3.61 -3.86 -12.60
C GLN A 73 2.14 -3.70 -12.95
N LEU A 74 1.36 -4.80 -12.92
CA LEU A 74 -0.09 -4.76 -13.08
C LEU A 74 -0.75 -3.97 -11.95
N GLY A 75 -0.33 -4.19 -10.70
CA GLY A 75 -0.83 -3.41 -9.57
C GLY A 75 -0.51 -1.92 -9.69
N GLY A 76 0.69 -1.57 -10.15
CA GLY A 76 1.12 -0.20 -10.38
C GLY A 76 0.30 0.51 -11.45
N SER A 77 0.07 -0.13 -12.60
CA SER A 77 -0.75 0.45 -13.67
C SER A 77 -2.21 0.65 -13.24
N LEU A 78 -2.80 -0.34 -12.57
CA LEU A 78 -4.16 -0.24 -12.01
C LEU A 78 -4.26 0.85 -10.94
N GLY A 79 -3.25 0.97 -10.07
CA GLY A 79 -3.21 2.00 -9.03
C GLY A 79 -3.12 3.42 -9.61
N VAL A 80 -2.28 3.61 -10.63
CA VAL A 80 -2.19 4.90 -11.34
C VAL A 80 -3.50 5.23 -12.04
N ALA A 81 -4.10 4.25 -12.73
CA ALA A 81 -5.40 4.44 -13.40
C ALA A 81 -6.50 4.82 -12.40
N ALA A 82 -6.62 4.10 -11.28
CA ALA A 82 -7.60 4.41 -10.24
C ALA A 82 -7.37 5.80 -9.62
N THR A 83 -6.11 6.16 -9.34
CA THR A 83 -5.77 7.50 -8.82
C THR A 83 -6.18 8.60 -9.80
N ALA A 84 -5.88 8.42 -11.09
CA ALA A 84 -6.28 9.36 -12.14
C ALA A 84 -7.81 9.48 -12.24
N SER A 85 -8.54 8.36 -12.16
CA SER A 85 -10.01 8.37 -12.15
C SER A 85 -10.59 9.13 -10.96
N VAL A 86 -10.04 8.95 -9.75
CA VAL A 86 -10.50 9.67 -8.55
C VAL A 86 -10.23 11.18 -8.66
N LEU A 87 -9.05 11.56 -9.14
CA LEU A 87 -8.70 12.98 -9.36
C LEU A 87 -9.60 13.62 -10.43
N ALA A 88 -9.91 12.90 -11.51
CA ALA A 88 -10.79 13.39 -12.57
C ALA A 88 -12.23 13.62 -12.10
N ALA A 89 -12.71 12.88 -11.09
CA ALA A 89 -14.08 13.00 -10.59
C ALA A 89 -14.35 14.29 -9.80
N HIS A 90 -13.35 14.83 -9.09
CA HIS A 90 -13.53 16.00 -8.20
C HIS A 90 -12.79 17.26 -8.65
N GLY A 91 -11.91 17.15 -9.65
CA GLY A 91 -11.06 18.25 -10.13
C GLY A 91 -9.95 18.63 -9.13
N VAL A 92 -8.82 19.11 -9.63
CA VAL A 92 -7.62 19.40 -8.81
C VAL A 92 -7.65 20.76 -8.11
N ALA A 93 -8.80 21.45 -8.10
CA ALA A 93 -8.93 22.82 -7.61
C ALA A 93 -8.97 22.92 -6.07
N GLY A 94 -9.15 21.82 -5.35
CA GLY A 94 -9.23 21.81 -3.89
C GLY A 94 -8.66 20.54 -3.25
N PRO A 95 -8.52 20.52 -1.91
CA PRO A 95 -7.91 19.41 -1.19
C PRO A 95 -8.73 18.11 -1.23
N GLN A 96 -10.02 18.19 -1.60
CA GLN A 96 -10.94 17.05 -1.57
C GLN A 96 -10.48 15.92 -2.50
N ALA A 97 -10.03 16.22 -3.71
CA ALA A 97 -9.54 15.21 -4.64
C ALA A 97 -8.34 14.43 -4.05
N TYR A 98 -7.44 15.12 -3.33
CA TYR A 98 -6.32 14.49 -2.65
C TYR A 98 -6.76 13.66 -1.44
N ARG A 99 -7.70 14.16 -0.64
CA ARG A 99 -8.31 13.39 0.46
C ARG A 99 -8.89 12.09 -0.07
N ASP A 100 -9.68 12.14 -1.13
CA ASP A 100 -10.33 10.96 -1.71
C ASP A 100 -9.32 9.96 -2.29
N VAL A 101 -8.22 10.44 -2.87
CA VAL A 101 -7.10 9.57 -3.28
C VAL A 101 -6.50 8.85 -2.06
N PHE A 102 -6.19 9.58 -0.98
CA PHE A 102 -5.66 8.94 0.23
C PHE A 102 -6.66 7.96 0.85
N LEU A 103 -7.95 8.29 0.88
CA LEU A 103 -8.98 7.36 1.36
C LEU A 103 -9.04 6.09 0.51
N THR A 104 -9.01 6.24 -0.81
CA THR A 104 -9.01 5.10 -1.75
C THR A 104 -7.78 4.21 -1.55
N CYS A 105 -6.59 4.81 -1.45
CA CYS A 105 -5.35 4.10 -1.12
C CYS A 105 -5.44 3.38 0.24
N GLY A 106 -6.02 4.04 1.25
CA GLY A 106 -6.24 3.47 2.58
C GLY A 106 -7.18 2.27 2.56
N LEU A 107 -8.27 2.32 1.80
CA LEU A 107 -9.20 1.21 1.64
C LEU A 107 -8.54 0.00 0.95
N VAL A 108 -7.80 0.24 -0.13
CA VAL A 108 -7.05 -0.83 -0.83
C VAL A 108 -5.99 -1.44 0.09
N ALA A 109 -5.28 -0.61 0.88
CA ALA A 109 -4.31 -1.08 1.86
C ALA A 109 -4.97 -1.87 2.99
N ALA A 110 -6.16 -1.50 3.44
CA ALA A 110 -6.93 -2.26 4.45
C ALA A 110 -7.32 -3.64 3.91
N VAL A 111 -7.78 -3.73 2.65
CA VAL A 111 -8.05 -5.02 1.99
C VAL A 111 -6.79 -5.87 1.91
N ALA A 112 -5.66 -5.27 1.50
CA ALA A 112 -4.36 -5.96 1.46
C ALA A 112 -3.92 -6.43 2.86
N ALA A 113 -4.18 -5.63 3.90
CA ALA A 113 -3.88 -5.99 5.29
C ALA A 113 -4.69 -7.22 5.73
N LEU A 114 -6.00 -7.23 5.46
CA LEU A 114 -6.88 -8.35 5.77
C LEU A 114 -6.45 -9.63 5.04
N ALA A 115 -6.14 -9.53 3.74
CA ALA A 115 -5.65 -10.66 2.96
C ALA A 115 -4.32 -11.20 3.53
N GLY A 116 -3.36 -10.32 3.83
CA GLY A 116 -2.08 -10.70 4.42
C GLY A 116 -2.20 -11.34 5.80
N LEU A 117 -3.14 -10.87 6.63
CA LEU A 117 -3.44 -11.48 7.94
C LEU A 117 -4.14 -12.84 7.79
N ALA A 118 -5.08 -12.96 6.84
CA ALA A 118 -5.78 -14.22 6.57
C ALA A 118 -4.80 -15.30 6.12
N MET A 119 -3.90 -15.00 5.18
CA MET A 119 -2.88 -15.96 4.72
C MET A 119 -1.89 -16.33 5.83
N ALA A 120 -1.52 -15.38 6.69
CA ALA A 120 -0.66 -15.70 7.84
C ALA A 120 -1.37 -16.66 8.82
N ARG A 121 -2.68 -16.49 9.04
CA ARG A 121 -3.47 -17.38 9.90
C ARG A 121 -3.62 -18.79 9.33
N THR A 122 -3.79 -18.94 8.02
CA THR A 122 -3.90 -20.26 7.40
C THR A 122 -2.60 -21.04 7.51
N LEU A 123 -1.45 -20.37 7.27
CA LEU A 123 -0.12 -21.00 7.38
C LEU A 123 0.17 -21.51 8.80
N VAL A 124 -0.24 -20.77 9.84
CA VAL A 124 -0.05 -21.19 11.25
C VAL A 124 -0.90 -22.41 11.61
N LYS A 125 -2.03 -22.62 10.93
CA LYS A 125 -2.92 -23.76 11.22
C LYS A 125 -2.39 -25.07 10.65
N GLU A 126 -1.55 -25.00 9.62
CA GLU A 126 -1.01 -26.18 8.91
C GLU A 126 0.34 -26.67 9.48
N SER A 127 0.91 -25.95 10.43
CA SER A 127 2.17 -26.26 11.14
C SER A 127 1.92 -26.74 12.56
#